data_AF-A0A1G3PQY1-F1
#
_entry.id   AF-A0A1G3PQY1-F1
#
_cell.length_a   1.000
_cell.length_b   1.000
_cell.length_c   1.000
_cell.angle_alpha   90.00
_cell.angle_beta   90.00
_cell.angle_gamma   90.00
#
_symmetry.space_group_name_H-M   'P 1'
#
loop_
_entity.id
_entity.type
_entity.pdbx_description
1 polymer ?
#
loop_
_entity_poly.entity_id
_entity_poly.type
_entity_poly.pdbx_seq_one_letter_code
_entity_poly.pdbx_strand_id
1 'polypeptide(L)' 'MRVAFVTEGRLIDKRTLELSEPTDLQIGEKVKLIIEPEQSVRKTRVFGCAKDWIEISPDFNEPLEEMKEYME' A
#
# COMPACT_ATOMS: atom_id res chain seq x y z
N MET A 1 27.99 25.82 3.30
CA MET A 1 27.50 24.55 2.72
C MET A 1 26.09 24.34 3.26
N ARG A 2 25.08 24.10 2.43
CA ARG A 2 23.70 23.82 2.89
C ARG A 2 23.48 22.31 2.79
N VAL A 3 23.10 21.68 3.90
CA VAL A 3 22.80 20.24 3.96
C VAL A 3 21.29 20.09 4.02
N ALA A 4 20.74 19.15 3.27
CA ALA A 4 19.34 18.79 3.33
C ALA A 4 19.25 17.33 3.82
N PHE A 5 18.37 17.09 4.77
CA PHE A 5 18.04 15.76 5.26
C PHE A 5 16.65 15.41 4.76
N VAL A 6 16.52 14.24 4.13
CA VAL A 6 15.24 13.70 3.69
C VAL A 6 15.05 12.41 4.45
N THR A 7 14.01 12.35 5.26
CA THR A 7 13.64 11.16 6.02
C THR A 7 12.12 11.08 6.07
N GLU A 8 11.62 9.87 6.26
CA GLU A 8 10.21 9.62 6.45
C GLU A 8 9.85 9.83 7.92
N GLY A 9 8.59 10.14 8.17
CA GLY A 9 8.13 10.39 9.51
C GLY A 9 6.63 10.55 9.57
N ARG A 10 6.11 10.54 10.79
CA ARG A 10 4.69 10.68 11.06
C ARG A 10 4.44 11.99 11.80
N LEU A 11 3.52 12.79 11.26
CA LEU A 11 2.98 13.93 11.97
C LEU A 11 2.06 13.40 13.10
N ILE A 12 2.48 13.56 14.36
CA ILE A 12 1.69 13.17 15.52
C ILE A 12 0.62 14.23 15.81
N ASP A 13 1.02 15.50 15.75
CA ASP A 13 0.14 16.66 15.92
C ASP A 13 0.64 17.84 15.10
N LYS A 14 0.00 19.02 15.20
CA LYS A 14 0.35 20.21 14.39
C LYS A 14 1.75 20.79 14.67
N ARG A 15 2.46 20.30 15.69
CA ARG A 15 3.75 20.79 16.18
C ARG A 15 4.79 19.68 16.38
N THR A 16 4.36 18.44 16.45
CA THR A 16 5.23 17.29 16.73
C THR A 16 5.27 16.35 15.54
N LEU A 17 6.48 16.10 15.02
CA LEU A 17 6.75 15.15 13.96
C LEU A 17 7.75 14.11 14.50
N GLU A 18 7.38 12.84 14.40
CA GLU A 18 8.23 11.71 14.75
C GLU A 18 8.95 11.24 13.49
N LEU A 19 10.27 11.30 13.51
CA LEU A 19 11.12 10.85 12.40
C LEU A 19 11.37 9.35 12.55
N SER A 20 11.33 8.62 11.43
CA SER A 20 11.64 7.19 11.42
C SER A 20 13.13 6.93 11.66
N GLU A 21 13.98 7.88 11.27
CA GLU A 21 15.43 7.81 11.43
C GLU A 21 15.94 8.98 12.28
N PRO A 22 16.95 8.76 13.13
CA PRO A 22 17.58 9.84 13.88
C PRO A 22 18.34 10.78 12.94
N THR A 23 18.21 12.09 13.17
CA THR A 23 18.96 13.12 12.45
C THR A 23 20.02 13.73 13.36
N ASP A 24 21.14 14.16 12.79
CA ASP A 24 22.24 14.84 13.51
C ASP A 24 21.93 16.31 13.87
N LEU A 25 20.66 16.72 13.79
CA LEU A 25 20.23 18.08 14.12
C LEU A 25 20.38 18.35 15.62
N GLN A 26 20.98 19.48 15.96
CA GLN A 26 21.13 19.86 17.37
C GLN A 26 19.87 20.55 17.88
N ILE A 27 19.58 20.35 19.18
CA ILE A 27 18.44 21.00 19.84
C ILE A 27 18.63 22.52 19.80
N GLY A 28 17.64 23.23 19.24
CA GLY A 28 17.63 24.70 19.14
C GLY A 28 18.09 25.25 17.79
N GLU A 29 18.52 24.40 16.85
CA GLU A 29 18.83 24.85 15.49
C GLU A 29 17.56 25.22 14.71
N LYS A 30 17.63 26.32 13.94
CA LYS A 30 16.56 26.74 13.04
C LYS A 30 16.67 25.99 11.74
N VAL A 31 15.73 25.09 11.49
CA VAL A 31 15.63 24.32 10.24
C VAL A 31 14.39 24.75 9.44
N LYS A 32 14.47 24.58 8.12
CA LYS A 32 13.31 24.73 7.23
C LYS A 32 12.72 23.33 7.01
N LEU A 33 11.51 23.11 7.51
CA LEU A 33 10.76 21.88 7.31
C LEU A 33 9.96 21.97 5.99
N ILE A 34 10.03 20.92 5.17
CA ILE A 34 9.17 20.74 3.99
C ILE A 34 8.44 19.41 4.20
N ILE A 35 7.12 19.45 4.30
CA ILE A 35 6.28 18.26 4.45
C ILE A 35 5.63 17.99 3.11
N GLU A 36 5.95 16.86 2.49
CA GLU A 36 5.29 16.38 1.29
C GLU A 36 4.27 15.32 1.72
N PRO A 37 2.96 15.53 1.53
CA PRO A 37 1.97 14.52 1.86
C PRO A 37 2.18 13.31 0.96
N GLU A 38 2.38 12.14 1.56
CA GLU A 38 2.37 10.89 0.81
C GLU A 38 1.00 10.75 0.15
N GLN A 39 0.95 10.87 -1.17
CA GLN A 39 -0.24 10.50 -1.92
C GLN A 39 -0.35 8.98 -1.87
N SER A 40 -1.00 8.46 -0.82
CA SER A 40 -1.43 7.07 -0.85
C SER A 40 -2.35 6.95 -2.07
N VAL A 41 -1.87 6.31 -3.13
CA VAL A 41 -2.72 5.93 -4.25
C VAL A 41 -3.64 4.85 -3.69
N ARG A 42 -4.73 5.28 -3.05
CA ARG A 42 -5.80 4.38 -2.68
C ARG A 42 -6.31 3.83 -4.01
N LYS A 43 -5.91 2.60 -4.34
CA LYS A 43 -6.55 1.85 -5.42
C LYS A 43 -7.99 1.65 -4.99
N THR A 44 -8.87 2.55 -5.42
CA THR A 44 -10.30 2.38 -5.25
C THR A 44 -10.65 1.06 -5.94
N ARG A 45 -11.19 0.10 -5.18
CA ARG A 45 -11.67 -1.16 -5.77
C ARG A 45 -12.84 -0.79 -6.67
N VAL A 46 -12.62 -0.79 -7.97
CA VAL A 46 -13.67 -0.57 -8.96
C VAL A 46 -14.33 -1.92 -9.22
N PHE A 47 -15.67 -1.96 -9.23
CA PHE A 47 -16.41 -3.16 -9.62
C PHE A 47 -15.95 -3.64 -11.00
N GLY A 48 -15.74 -4.94 -11.14
CA GLY A 48 -15.28 -5.53 -12.41
C GLY A 48 -13.79 -5.34 -12.72
N CYS A 49 -12.95 -4.96 -11.75
CA CYS A 49 -11.51 -4.86 -11.95
C CYS A 49 -10.81 -6.17 -12.36
N ALA A 50 -11.45 -7.31 -12.11
CA ALA A 50 -11.00 -8.64 -12.53
C ALA A 50 -11.88 -9.24 -13.64
N LYS A 51 -12.76 -8.43 -14.26
CA LYS A 51 -13.51 -8.87 -15.43
C LYS A 51 -12.52 -9.21 -16.54
N ASP A 52 -12.74 -10.33 -17.22
CA ASP A 52 -11.88 -10.87 -18.29
C ASP A 52 -10.50 -11.37 -17.83
N TRP A 53 -10.23 -11.40 -16.52
CA TRP A 53 -9.00 -12.00 -15.95
C TRP A 53 -9.18 -13.45 -15.53
N ILE A 54 -10.42 -13.92 -15.46
CA ILE A 54 -10.77 -15.28 -15.08
C ILE A 54 -11.60 -15.85 -16.22
N GLU A 55 -11.11 -16.93 -16.82
CA GLU A 55 -11.82 -17.72 -17.81
C GLU A 55 -12.26 -19.03 -17.15
N ILE A 56 -13.54 -19.35 -17.30
CA ILE A 56 -14.10 -20.61 -16.78
C ILE A 56 -14.06 -21.62 -17.93
N SER A 57 -13.43 -22.76 -17.68
CA SER A 57 -13.37 -23.87 -18.62
C SER A 57 -14.78 -24.39 -18.94
N PRO A 58 -15.08 -24.78 -20.20
CA PRO A 58 -16.42 -25.23 -20.58
C PRO A 58 -16.90 -26.49 -19.84
N ASP A 59 -15.98 -27.29 -19.31
CA ASP A 59 -16.20 -28.50 -18.51
C ASP A 59 -16.33 -28.22 -17.00
N PHE A 60 -16.36 -26.96 -16.56
CA PHE A 60 -16.38 -26.61 -15.13
C PHE A 60 -17.54 -27.25 -14.35
N ASN A 61 -18.67 -27.50 -15.02
CA ASN A 61 -19.83 -28.14 -14.41
C ASN A 61 -19.83 -29.67 -14.54
N GLU A 62 -18.84 -30.25 -15.21
CA GLU A 62 -18.74 -31.70 -15.31
C GLU A 62 -18.34 -32.30 -13.96
N PRO A 63 -18.97 -33.42 -13.54
CA PRO A 63 -18.56 -34.13 -12.33
C PRO A 63 -17.11 -34.56 -12.45
N LEU A 64 -16.38 -34.45 -11.34
CA LEU A 64 -15.05 -35.06 -11.23
C LEU A 64 -15.17 -36.56 -11.53
N GLU A 65 -14.17 -37.14 -12.21
CA GLU A 65 -14.17 -38.55 -12.58
C GLU A 65 -14.44 -39.47 -11.38
N GLU A 66 -13.84 -39.14 -10.23
CA GLU A 66 -14.02 -39.86 -8.96
C GLU A 66 -15.45 -39.76 -8.39
N MET A 67 -16.22 -38.76 -8.81
CA MET A 67 -17.61 -38.55 -8.39
C MET A 67 -18.63 -39.18 -9.33
N LYS A 68 -18.23 -39.54 -10.57
CA LYS A 68 -19.13 -40.19 -11.54
C LYS A 68 -19.62 -41.55 -11.04
N GLU A 69 -18.76 -42.29 -10.35
CA GLU A 69 -19.09 -43.60 -9.74
C GLU A 69 -20.19 -43.51 -8.68
N TYR A 70 -20.43 -42.33 -8.09
CA TYR A 70 -21.45 -42.11 -7.06
C TYR A 70 -22.76 -41.51 -7.62
N MET A 71 -22.84 -41.28 -8.93
CA MET A 71 -24.04 -40.72 -9.58
C MET A 71 -24.89 -41.78 -10.31
N GLU A 72 -24.50 -43.06 -10.24
CA GLU A 72 -25.28 -44.24 -10.69
C GLU A 72 -26.12 -44.82 -9.54
#